data_AF-A0A1Y2JYA9-F1
#
_entry.id   AF-A0A1Y2JYA9-F1
#
_cell.length_a   1.000
_cell.length_b   1.000
_cell.length_c   1.000
_cell.angle_alpha   90.00
_cell.angle_beta   90.00
_cell.angle_gamma   90.00
#
_symmetry.space_group_name_H-M   'P 1'
#
loop_
_entity.id
_entity.type
_entity.pdbx_description
1 polymer ?
#
loop_
_entity_poly.entity_id
_entity_poly.type
_entity_poly.pdbx_seq_one_letter_code
_entity_poly.pdbx_strand_id
1 'polypeptide(L)'
;LQQTAASLAQFKSAVSDSSANAKAASRHASDALISAHHDTEAVNAVFGTMNNISASSMEVNNILGMIQSVSFQTNILALNAAVEAARAQEHGRGFAVVASEVRALAQRSSSASRDIETLICTSDGHVRQGAKQASVAGERVEEILDTVRHIDGVLREIASAS
;
A
#
# COMPACT_ATOMS: atom_id res chain seq x y z
N LEU A 1 -51.99 1.54 47.79
CA LEU A 1 -50.71 1.00 48.33
C LEU A 1 -50.23 -0.24 47.56
N GLN A 2 -51.05 -1.26 47.37
CA GLN A 2 -50.66 -2.48 46.65
C GLN A 2 -50.21 -2.22 45.19
N GLN A 3 -50.91 -1.35 44.48
CA GLN A 3 -50.56 -0.94 43.11
C GLN A 3 -49.25 -0.15 43.04
N THR A 4 -49.00 0.75 44.00
CA THR A 4 -47.74 1.52 44.12
C THR A 4 -46.54 0.60 44.40
N ALA A 5 -46.71 -0.40 45.28
CA ALA A 5 -45.68 -1.39 45.57
C ALA A 5 -45.36 -2.28 44.35
N ALA A 6 -46.39 -2.69 43.60
CA ALA A 6 -46.22 -3.44 42.36
C ALA A 6 -45.50 -2.62 41.27
N SER A 7 -45.90 -1.35 41.07
CA SER A 7 -45.21 -0.45 40.14
C SER A 7 -43.77 -0.17 40.54
N LEU A 8 -43.48 -0.03 41.84
CA LEU A 8 -42.12 0.14 42.35
C LEU A 8 -41.25 -1.11 42.14
N ALA A 9 -41.82 -2.31 42.31
CA ALA A 9 -41.11 -3.56 42.04
C ALA A 9 -40.79 -3.73 40.55
N GLN A 10 -41.74 -3.41 39.65
CA GLN A 10 -41.49 -3.39 38.21
C GLN A 10 -40.44 -2.35 37.82
N PHE A 11 -40.51 -1.15 38.40
CA PHE A 11 -39.52 -0.09 38.16
C PHE A 11 -38.12 -0.54 38.59
N LYS A 12 -37.98 -1.12 39.79
CA LYS A 12 -36.71 -1.68 40.26
C LYS A 12 -36.16 -2.78 39.35
N SER A 13 -37.03 -3.66 38.83
CA SER A 13 -36.64 -4.67 37.85
C SER A 13 -36.11 -4.02 36.58
N ALA A 14 -36.84 -3.05 36.02
CA ALA A 14 -36.43 -2.36 34.80
C ALA A 14 -35.10 -1.61 34.95
N VAL A 15 -34.87 -0.98 36.12
CA VAL A 15 -33.59 -0.33 36.45
C VAL A 15 -32.45 -1.35 36.54
N SER A 16 -32.68 -2.50 37.19
CA SER A 16 -31.71 -3.59 37.27
C SER A 16 -31.37 -4.16 35.88
N ASP A 17 -32.36 -4.36 35.03
CA ASP A 17 -32.17 -4.85 33.66
C ASP A 17 -31.40 -3.82 32.80
N SER A 18 -31.71 -2.53 32.97
CA SER A 18 -30.97 -1.45 32.31
C SER A 18 -29.49 -1.43 32.71
N SER A 19 -29.19 -1.55 34.01
CA SER A 19 -27.81 -1.65 34.52
C SER A 19 -27.07 -2.88 33.96
N ALA A 20 -27.73 -4.04 33.88
CA ALA A 20 -27.16 -5.25 33.31
C ALA A 20 -26.87 -5.10 31.80
N ASN A 21 -27.81 -4.54 31.05
CA ASN A 21 -27.66 -4.28 29.62
C ASN A 21 -26.53 -3.27 29.35
N ALA A 22 -26.43 -2.21 30.16
CA ALA A 22 -25.36 -1.22 30.03
C ALA A 22 -23.97 -1.84 30.24
N LYS A 23 -23.83 -2.74 31.23
CA LYS A 23 -22.58 -3.49 31.46
C LYS A 23 -22.24 -4.43 30.30
N ALA A 24 -23.22 -5.12 29.73
CA ALA A 24 -23.01 -5.99 28.57
C ALA A 24 -22.56 -5.18 27.34
N ALA A 25 -23.23 -4.05 27.07
CA ALA A 25 -22.86 -3.16 25.99
C ALA A 25 -21.45 -2.56 26.18
N SER A 26 -21.04 -2.22 27.40
CA SER A 26 -19.69 -1.71 27.68
C SER A 26 -18.60 -2.76 27.39
N ARG A 27 -18.89 -4.04 27.67
CA ARG A 27 -17.99 -5.14 27.26
C ARG A 27 -17.85 -5.23 25.74
N HIS A 28 -18.97 -5.17 25.00
CA HIS A 28 -18.94 -5.18 23.54
C HIS A 28 -18.21 -3.96 22.95
N ALA A 29 -18.39 -2.78 23.55
CA ALA A 29 -17.64 -1.59 23.18
C ALA A 29 -16.12 -1.79 23.41
N SER A 30 -15.74 -2.39 24.54
CA SER A 30 -14.33 -2.73 24.81
C SER A 30 -13.76 -3.71 23.79
N ASP A 31 -14.50 -4.75 23.41
CA ASP A 31 -14.08 -5.70 22.39
C ASP A 31 -13.91 -5.02 21.02
N ALA A 32 -14.83 -4.12 20.65
CA ALA A 32 -14.75 -3.34 19.43
C ALA A 32 -13.53 -2.41 19.41
N LEU A 33 -13.15 -1.80 20.55
CA LEU A 33 -11.91 -1.00 20.65
C LEU A 33 -10.67 -1.86 20.39
N ILE A 34 -10.61 -3.07 20.95
CA ILE A 34 -9.50 -3.99 20.72
C ILE A 34 -9.39 -4.35 19.23
N SER A 35 -10.51 -4.69 18.58
CA SER A 35 -10.54 -4.97 17.14
C SER A 35 -10.09 -3.76 16.31
N ALA A 36 -10.59 -2.56 16.61
CA ALA A 36 -10.20 -1.35 15.89
C ALA A 36 -8.71 -1.00 16.07
N HIS A 37 -8.11 -1.31 17.23
CA HIS A 37 -6.66 -1.19 17.42
C HIS A 37 -5.88 -2.14 16.50
N HIS A 38 -6.31 -3.41 16.39
CA HIS A 38 -5.69 -4.35 15.44
C HIS A 38 -5.87 -3.91 13.98
N ASP A 39 -7.02 -3.35 13.62
CA ASP A 39 -7.24 -2.80 12.28
C ASP A 39 -6.32 -1.61 12.00
N THR A 40 -6.06 -0.76 13.00
CA THR A 40 -5.10 0.34 12.90
C THR A 40 -3.68 -0.16 12.64
N GLU A 41 -3.24 -1.19 13.37
CA GLU A 41 -1.93 -1.84 13.16
C GLU A 41 -1.82 -2.43 11.75
N ALA A 42 -2.88 -3.10 11.27
CA ALA A 42 -2.92 -3.69 9.94
C ALA A 42 -2.83 -2.62 8.84
N VAL A 43 -3.57 -1.52 8.96
CA VAL A 43 -3.50 -0.39 8.02
C VAL A 43 -2.09 0.22 8.00
N ASN A 44 -1.48 0.41 9.17
CA ASN A 44 -0.11 0.92 9.27
C ASN A 44 0.92 -0.03 8.63
N ALA A 45 0.74 -1.34 8.77
CA ALA A 45 1.59 -2.34 8.11
C ALA A 45 1.46 -2.29 6.57
N VAL A 46 0.24 -2.06 6.06
CA VAL A 46 0.01 -1.85 4.62
C VAL A 46 0.75 -0.60 4.14
N PHE A 47 0.68 0.51 4.88
CA PHE A 47 1.44 1.73 4.57
C PHE A 47 2.95 1.50 4.50
N GLY A 48 3.51 0.83 5.51
CA GLY A 48 4.94 0.47 5.52
C GLY A 48 5.33 -0.35 4.29
N THR A 49 4.47 -1.31 3.91
CA THR A 49 4.68 -2.14 2.72
C THR A 49 4.64 -1.32 1.43
N MET A 50 3.68 -0.41 1.27
CA MET A 50 3.58 0.45 0.09
C MET A 50 4.81 1.37 -0.06
N ASN A 51 5.32 1.92 1.06
CA ASN A 51 6.55 2.70 1.06
C ASN A 51 7.77 1.87 0.62
N ASN A 52 7.90 0.64 1.11
CA ASN A 52 8.97 -0.26 0.71
C ASN A 52 8.90 -0.62 -0.78
N ILE A 53 7.70 -0.86 -1.32
CA ILE A 53 7.51 -1.14 -2.75
C ILE A 53 7.88 0.09 -3.60
N SER A 54 7.50 1.30 -3.16
CA SER A 54 7.86 2.54 -3.87
C SER A 54 9.37 2.78 -3.88
N ALA A 55 10.05 2.57 -2.74
CA ALA A 55 11.50 2.65 -2.64
C ALA A 55 12.21 1.64 -3.57
N SER A 56 11.75 0.38 -3.57
CA SER A 56 12.28 -0.65 -4.47
C SER A 56 12.05 -0.32 -5.95
N SER A 57 10.89 0.25 -6.28
CA SER A 57 10.59 0.69 -7.65
C SER A 57 11.53 1.79 -8.12
N MET A 58 11.91 2.71 -7.22
CA MET A 58 12.89 3.76 -7.50
C MET A 58 14.28 3.19 -7.78
N GLU A 59 14.70 2.18 -7.02
CA GLU A 59 15.97 1.48 -7.25
C GLU A 59 15.97 0.76 -8.61
N VAL A 60 14.88 0.08 -8.96
CA VAL A 60 14.72 -0.55 -10.28
C VAL A 60 14.84 0.49 -11.40
N ASN A 61 14.20 1.65 -11.28
CA ASN A 61 14.32 2.72 -12.28
C ASN A 61 15.76 3.21 -12.46
N ASN A 62 16.54 3.32 -11.39
CA ASN A 62 17.96 3.68 -11.47
C ASN A 62 18.76 2.61 -12.24
N ILE A 63 18.49 1.33 -12.00
CA ILE A 63 19.11 0.21 -12.73
C ILE A 63 18.74 0.26 -14.22
N LEU A 64 17.47 0.52 -14.55
CA LEU A 64 17.03 0.66 -15.94
C LEU A 64 17.74 1.80 -16.66
N GLY A 65 17.92 2.95 -15.98
CA GLY A 65 18.70 4.06 -16.52
C GLY A 65 20.16 3.68 -16.82
N MET A 66 20.78 2.89 -15.94
CA MET A 66 22.12 2.33 -16.17
C MET A 66 22.15 1.40 -17.39
N ILE A 67 21.17 0.49 -17.53
CA ILE A 67 21.09 -0.42 -18.68
C ILE A 67 20.88 0.35 -20.00
N GLN A 68 20.07 1.41 -19.99
CA GLN A 68 19.89 2.28 -21.15
C GLN A 68 21.22 2.97 -21.54
N SER A 69 21.98 3.44 -20.55
CA SER A 69 23.31 4.04 -20.78
C SER A 69 24.30 3.03 -21.38
N VAL A 70 24.38 1.82 -20.83
CA VAL A 70 25.24 0.73 -21.35
C VAL A 70 24.82 0.34 -22.78
N SER A 71 23.51 0.24 -23.04
CA SER A 71 22.98 -0.06 -24.36
C SER A 71 23.35 1.04 -25.37
N PHE A 72 23.27 2.31 -24.96
CA PHE A 72 23.70 3.43 -25.79
C PHE A 72 25.20 3.40 -26.09
N GLN A 73 26.04 3.19 -25.09
CA GLN A 73 27.50 3.05 -25.27
C GLN A 73 27.85 1.87 -26.20
N THR A 74 27.17 0.73 -26.05
CA THR A 74 27.34 -0.45 -26.89
C THR A 74 26.94 -0.14 -28.34
N ASN A 75 25.87 0.61 -28.55
CA ASN A 75 25.44 1.04 -29.88
C ASN A 75 26.47 1.97 -30.55
N ILE A 76 27.12 2.86 -29.80
CA ILE A 76 28.20 3.72 -30.31
C ILE A 76 29.45 2.89 -30.65
N LEU A 77 29.83 1.95 -29.79
CA LEU A 77 30.96 1.04 -30.06
C LEU A 77 30.72 0.21 -31.32
N ALA A 78 29.50 -0.32 -31.50
CA ALA A 78 29.12 -1.06 -32.69
C ALA A 78 29.16 -0.21 -33.97
N LEU A 79 28.73 1.06 -33.89
CA LEU A 79 28.85 1.99 -35.00
C LEU A 79 30.33 2.24 -35.38
N ASN A 80 31.20 2.46 -34.40
CA ASN A 80 32.63 2.65 -34.65
C ASN A 80 33.26 1.41 -35.29
N ALA A 81 32.90 0.21 -34.81
CA ALA A 81 33.34 -1.05 -35.40
C ALA A 81 32.87 -1.22 -36.86
N ALA A 82 31.63 -0.82 -37.17
CA ALA A 82 31.12 -0.84 -38.53
C ALA A 82 31.88 0.12 -39.46
N VAL A 83 32.25 1.31 -38.97
CA VAL A 83 33.07 2.28 -39.71
C VAL A 83 34.47 1.72 -39.99
N GLU A 84 35.11 1.10 -39.00
CA GLU A 84 36.45 0.53 -39.17
C GLU A 84 36.43 -0.71 -40.08
N ALA A 85 35.37 -1.52 -40.01
CA ALA A 85 35.15 -2.62 -40.95
C ALA A 85 35.00 -2.13 -42.39
N ALA A 86 34.30 -1.01 -42.61
CA ALA A 86 34.19 -0.40 -43.94
C ALA A 86 35.54 0.12 -44.45
N ARG A 87 36.40 0.66 -43.56
CA ARG A 87 37.77 1.08 -43.90
C ARG A 87 38.66 -0.09 -44.32
N ALA A 88 38.49 -1.25 -43.69
CA ALA A 88 39.24 -2.46 -44.02
C ALA A 88 38.77 -3.16 -45.32
N GLN A 89 37.76 -2.61 -46.00
CA GLN A 89 37.22 -3.12 -47.28
C GLN A 89 36.91 -4.63 -47.21
N GLU A 90 37.49 -5.44 -48.10
CA GLU A 90 37.27 -6.88 -48.18
C GLU A 90 37.70 -7.63 -46.90
N HIS A 91 38.73 -7.14 -46.20
CA HIS A 91 39.19 -7.75 -44.94
C HIS A 91 38.24 -7.48 -43.76
N GLY A 92 37.37 -6.48 -43.87
CA GLY A 92 36.43 -6.07 -42.81
C GLY A 92 35.06 -6.74 -42.86
N ARG A 93 34.75 -7.54 -43.90
CA ARG A 93 33.39 -8.07 -44.13
C ARG A 93 32.83 -8.85 -42.93
N GLY A 94 33.64 -9.70 -42.29
CA GLY A 94 33.22 -10.44 -41.09
C GLY A 94 32.95 -9.53 -39.89
N PHE A 95 33.80 -8.52 -39.68
CA PHE A 95 33.62 -7.53 -38.61
C PHE A 95 32.37 -6.66 -38.82
N ALA A 96 32.03 -6.33 -40.07
CA ALA A 96 30.84 -5.55 -40.39
C ALA A 96 29.54 -6.28 -39.96
N VAL A 97 29.47 -7.60 -40.16
CA VAL A 97 28.32 -8.42 -39.74
C VAL A 97 28.21 -8.43 -38.22
N VAL A 98 29.31 -8.68 -37.51
CA VAL A 98 29.33 -8.68 -36.04
C VAL A 98 28.93 -7.31 -35.49
N ALA A 99 29.44 -6.22 -36.07
CA ALA A 99 29.08 -4.86 -35.67
C ALA A 99 27.58 -4.59 -35.85
N SER A 100 26.98 -5.05 -36.95
CA SER A 100 25.52 -4.94 -37.16
C SER A 100 24.71 -5.70 -36.12
N GLU A 101 25.13 -6.93 -35.77
CA GLU A 101 24.43 -7.76 -34.79
C GLU A 101 24.51 -7.17 -33.38
N VAL A 102 25.70 -6.68 -32.97
CA VAL A 102 25.89 -5.98 -31.69
C VAL A 102 25.04 -4.71 -31.63
N ARG A 103 24.95 -3.96 -32.73
CA ARG A 103 24.09 -2.77 -32.83
C ARG A 103 22.62 -3.13 -32.63
N ALA A 104 22.13 -4.16 -33.32
CA ALA A 104 20.76 -4.63 -33.20
C ALA A 104 20.45 -5.10 -31.76
N LEU A 105 21.38 -5.81 -31.12
CA LEU A 105 21.23 -6.25 -29.73
C LEU A 105 21.16 -5.05 -28.76
N ALA A 106 22.01 -4.05 -28.94
CA ALA A 106 22.00 -2.83 -28.13
C ALA A 106 20.67 -2.05 -28.26
N GLN A 107 20.14 -1.94 -29.48
CA GLN A 107 18.83 -1.31 -29.71
C GLN A 107 17.68 -2.10 -29.07
N ARG A 108 17.68 -3.43 -29.18
CA ARG A 108 16.69 -4.30 -28.52
C ARG A 108 16.75 -4.18 -27.00
N SER A 109 17.95 -4.15 -26.42
CA SER A 109 18.16 -3.95 -24.98
C SER A 109 17.57 -2.61 -24.52
N SER A 110 17.88 -1.51 -25.23
CA SER A 110 17.34 -0.19 -24.91
C SER A 110 15.81 -0.13 -25.00
N SER A 111 15.20 -0.78 -25.98
CA SER A 111 13.74 -0.87 -26.11
C SER A 111 13.13 -1.62 -24.93
N ALA A 112 13.67 -2.81 -24.61
CA ALA A 112 13.18 -3.62 -23.51
C ALA A 112 13.28 -2.88 -22.15
N SER A 113 14.37 -2.14 -21.92
CA SER A 113 14.50 -1.31 -20.71
C SER A 113 13.42 -0.23 -20.61
N ARG A 114 13.00 0.38 -21.72
CA ARG A 114 11.90 1.37 -21.75
C ARG A 114 10.53 0.76 -21.49
N ASP A 115 10.30 -0.45 -22.01
CA ASP A 115 9.07 -1.19 -21.76
C ASP A 115 8.95 -1.53 -20.26
N ILE A 116 10.06 -1.99 -19.65
CA ILE A 116 10.11 -2.26 -18.20
C ILE A 116 9.92 -0.97 -17.40
N GLU A 117 10.56 0.14 -17.79
CA GLU A 117 10.40 1.44 -17.13
C GLU A 117 8.92 1.88 -17.10
N THR A 118 8.20 1.68 -18.21
CA THR A 118 6.76 1.97 -18.31
C THR A 118 5.93 1.11 -17.33
N LEU A 119 6.25 -0.19 -17.21
CA LEU A 119 5.58 -1.11 -16.28
C LEU A 119 5.85 -0.74 -14.81
N ILE A 120 7.08 -0.32 -14.48
CA ILE A 120 7.44 0.13 -13.14
C ILE A 120 6.72 1.44 -12.80
N CYS A 121 6.66 2.39 -13.74
CA CYS A 121 5.95 3.65 -13.55
C CYS A 121 4.44 3.43 -13.33
N THR A 122 3.86 2.46 -14.04
CA THR A 122 2.47 2.02 -13.83
C THR A 122 2.28 1.40 -12.45
N SER A 123 3.20 0.51 -12.04
CA SER A 123 3.18 -0.14 -10.72
C SER A 123 3.28 0.88 -9.58
N ASP A 124 4.15 1.87 -9.71
CA ASP A 124 4.29 2.98 -8.77
C ASP A 124 3.00 3.84 -8.68
N GLY A 125 2.30 4.01 -9.80
CA GLY A 125 0.94 4.56 -9.82
C GLY A 125 -0.06 3.75 -8.97
N HIS A 126 -0.07 2.43 -9.11
CA HIS A 126 -0.92 1.55 -8.30
C HIS A 126 -0.56 1.59 -6.81
N VAL A 127 0.73 1.63 -6.47
CA VAL A 127 1.21 1.74 -5.09
C VAL A 127 0.75 3.04 -4.44
N ARG A 128 0.87 4.18 -5.14
CA ARG A 128 0.35 5.47 -4.65
C ARG A 128 -1.15 5.43 -4.39
N GLN A 129 -1.91 4.83 -5.30
CA GLN A 129 -3.35 4.69 -5.13
C GLN A 129 -3.70 3.79 -3.93
N GLY A 130 -2.98 2.67 -3.76
CA GLY A 130 -3.13 1.79 -2.61
C GLY A 130 -2.80 2.48 -1.28
N ALA A 131 -1.71 3.25 -1.24
CA ALA A 131 -1.35 4.05 -0.06
C ALA A 131 -2.45 5.08 0.30
N LYS A 132 -3.04 5.75 -0.71
CA LYS A 132 -4.16 6.66 -0.48
C LYS A 132 -5.39 5.95 0.07
N GLN A 133 -5.71 4.76 -0.45
CA GLN A 133 -6.84 3.97 0.05
C GLN A 133 -6.62 3.50 1.50
N ALA A 134 -5.40 3.08 1.83
CA ALA A 134 -5.01 2.73 3.20
C ALA A 134 -5.14 3.94 4.14
N SER A 135 -4.77 5.15 3.69
CA SER A 135 -4.96 6.40 4.46
C SER A 135 -6.40 6.62 4.87
N VAL A 136 -7.31 6.55 3.90
CA VAL A 136 -8.74 6.74 4.14
C VAL A 136 -9.30 5.65 5.04
N ALA A 137 -8.80 4.41 4.91
CA ALA A 137 -9.17 3.33 5.83
C ALA A 137 -8.71 3.62 7.26
N GLY A 138 -7.49 4.14 7.44
CA GLY A 138 -6.95 4.55 8.74
C GLY A 138 -7.78 5.65 9.40
N GLU A 139 -8.10 6.72 8.66
CA GLU A 139 -8.98 7.81 9.14
C GLU A 139 -10.34 7.28 9.61
N ARG A 140 -10.96 6.35 8.87
CA ARG A 140 -12.24 5.75 9.27
C ARG A 140 -12.13 4.88 10.52
N VAL A 141 -11.02 4.18 10.72
CA VAL A 141 -10.79 3.40 11.95
C VAL A 141 -10.63 4.34 13.15
N GLU A 142 -9.97 5.49 12.99
CA GLU A 142 -9.90 6.52 14.03
C GLU A 142 -11.30 7.08 14.39
N GLU A 143 -12.15 7.36 13.40
CA GLU A 143 -13.54 7.79 13.64
C GLU A 143 -14.35 6.73 14.41
N ILE A 144 -14.14 5.44 14.11
CA ILE A 144 -14.75 4.33 14.84
C ILE A 144 -14.28 4.30 16.28
N LEU A 145 -12.96 4.44 16.53
CA LEU A 145 -12.40 4.47 17.88
C LEU A 145 -13.03 5.58 18.72
N ASP A 146 -13.20 6.78 18.17
CA ASP A 146 -13.82 7.91 18.87
C ASP A 146 -15.30 7.67 19.16
N THR A 147 -16.04 7.11 18.20
CA THR A 147 -17.45 6.75 18.38
C THR A 147 -17.63 5.71 19.48
N VAL A 148 -16.79 4.67 19.50
CA VAL A 148 -16.88 3.61 20.51
C VAL A 148 -16.47 4.11 21.90
N ARG A 149 -15.47 5.00 21.99
CA ARG A 149 -15.12 5.69 23.26
C ARG A 149 -16.30 6.49 23.81
N HIS A 150 -17.02 7.19 22.95
CA HIS A 150 -18.21 7.94 23.36
C HIS A 150 -19.30 7.00 23.89
N ILE A 151 -19.55 5.88 23.21
CA ILE A 151 -20.51 4.86 23.64
C ILE A 151 -20.13 4.28 25.01
N ASP A 152 -18.86 3.92 25.24
CA ASP A 152 -18.42 3.41 26.55
C ASP A 152 -18.65 4.44 27.67
N GLY A 153 -18.43 5.74 27.40
CA GLY A 153 -18.73 6.83 28.33
C GLY A 153 -20.21 6.88 28.72
N VAL A 154 -21.11 6.88 27.74
CA VAL A 154 -22.57 6.91 27.98
C VAL A 154 -23.02 5.67 28.77
N LEU A 155 -22.48 4.50 28.45
CA LEU A 155 -22.84 3.25 29.15
C LEU A 155 -22.37 3.24 30.60
N ARG A 156 -21.21 3.84 30.90
CA ARG A 156 -20.75 4.03 32.28
C ARG A 156 -21.67 4.96 33.06
N GLU A 157 -22.13 6.04 32.45
CA GLU A 157 -23.10 6.94 33.07
C GLU A 157 -24.40 6.20 33.41
N ILE A 158 -24.97 5.43 32.47
CA ILE A 158 -26.19 4.63 32.70
C ILE A 158 -25.99 3.62 33.83
N ALA A 159 -24.86 2.89 33.82
CA ALA A 159 -24.55 1.90 34.85
C ALA A 159 -24.30 2.51 36.24
N SER A 160 -23.90 3.79 36.30
CA SER A 160 -23.72 4.54 37.55
C SER A 160 -25.02 5.14 38.10
N ALA A 161 -25.97 5.46 37.22
CA ALA A 161 -27.24 6.08 37.56
C ALA A 161 -28.37 5.07 37.87
N SER A 162 -28.18 3.80 37.49
CA SER A 162 -29.15 2.69 37.64
C SER A 162 -28.78 1.76 38.79
#